data_AF-W9DVC6-F1
#
_entry.id   AF-W9DVC6-F1
#
_cell.length_a   1.000
_cell.length_b   1.000
_cell.length_c   1.000
_cell.angle_alpha   90.00
_cell.angle_beta   90.00
_cell.angle_gamma   90.00
#
_symmetry.space_group_name_H-M   'P 1'
#
loop_
_entity.id
_entity.type
_entity.pdbx_description
1 polymer ?
#
loop_
_entity_poly.entity_id
_entity_poly.type
_entity_poly.pdbx_seq_one_letter_code
_entity_poly.pdbx_strand_id
1 'polypeptide(L)'
;MSLIYNSNGSLYQRTNLIAIIFSDVEAMLDKKEDLLKPIRENMKLLREGYEPIMDRDITVMAKRLAYEQVLDDTRTALIKLIDKENLVSTSNLMTVKATKWGNNDE
;
A
#
# COMPACT_ATOMS: atom_id res chain seq x y z
N MET A 1 6.47 19.82 21.62
CA MET A 1 5.02 19.67 21.44
C MET A 1 4.78 18.35 20.73
N SER A 2 3.91 17.52 21.33
CA SER A 2 3.56 16.17 20.91
C SER A 2 3.36 16.07 19.39
N LEU A 3 4.15 15.21 18.74
CA LEU A 3 3.79 14.58 17.47
C LEU A 3 2.49 13.83 17.72
N ILE A 4 1.37 14.53 17.58
CA ILE A 4 0.05 13.90 17.60
C ILE A 4 0.09 12.89 16.47
N TYR A 5 0.22 11.62 16.85
CA TYR A 5 -0.15 10.47 16.06
C TYR A 5 -1.63 10.64 15.71
N ASN A 6 -1.91 11.49 14.73
CA ASN A 6 -3.19 11.58 14.07
C ASN A 6 -3.36 10.22 13.39
N SER A 7 -4.25 9.40 13.94
CA SER A 7 -4.52 8.07 13.40
C SER A 7 -4.98 8.10 11.94
N ASN A 8 -5.57 9.20 11.48
CA ASN A 8 -5.90 9.43 10.06
C ASN A 8 -4.66 9.77 9.24
N GLY A 9 -3.69 10.50 9.82
CA GLY A 9 -2.37 10.72 9.21
C GLY A 9 -1.63 9.42 8.91
N SER A 10 -1.74 8.43 9.80
CA SER A 10 -1.24 7.06 9.56
C SER A 10 -1.96 6.37 8.40
N LEU A 11 -3.27 6.56 8.25
CA LEU A 11 -4.06 5.97 7.16
C LEU A 11 -3.73 6.59 5.79
N TYR A 12 -3.55 7.91 5.71
CA TYR A 12 -3.12 8.56 4.47
C TYR A 12 -1.71 8.13 4.07
N GLN A 13 -0.79 8.04 5.02
CA GLN A 13 0.57 7.55 4.77
C GLN A 13 0.57 6.11 4.24
N ARG A 14 -0.22 5.22 4.84
CA ARG A 14 -0.35 3.83 4.37
C ARG A 14 -0.93 3.75 2.96
N THR A 15 -1.97 4.53 2.64
CA THR A 15 -2.55 4.56 1.29
C THR A 15 -1.59 5.10 0.27
N ASN A 16 -0.83 6.15 0.60
CA ASN A 16 0.21 6.67 -0.28
C ASN A 16 1.30 5.63 -0.54
N LEU A 17 1.73 4.90 0.49
CA LEU A 17 2.71 3.84 0.34
C LEU A 17 2.19 2.70 -0.56
N ILE A 18 0.95 2.26 -0.37
CA ILE A 18 0.34 1.25 -1.25
C ILE A 18 0.19 1.76 -2.68
N ALA A 19 -0.14 3.04 -2.87
CA ALA A 19 -0.23 3.65 -4.21
C ALA A 19 1.12 3.63 -4.94
N ILE A 20 2.21 3.93 -4.24
CA ILE A 20 3.57 3.87 -4.81
C ILE A 20 3.89 2.44 -5.25
N ILE A 21 3.69 1.47 -4.36
CA ILE A 21 3.96 0.05 -4.68
C ILE A 21 3.09 -0.41 -5.86
N PHE A 22 1.82 0.01 -5.90
CA PHE A 22 0.94 -0.31 -7.03
C PHE A 22 1.44 0.30 -8.33
N SER A 23 1.92 1.54 -8.33
CA SER A 23 2.51 2.18 -9.52
C SER A 23 3.75 1.42 -10.02
N ASP A 24 4.59 0.93 -9.11
CA ASP A 24 5.78 0.14 -9.46
C ASP A 24 5.36 -1.22 -10.07
N VAL A 25 4.37 -1.88 -9.46
CA VAL A 25 3.82 -3.16 -9.95
C VAL A 25 3.14 -2.98 -11.31
N GLU A 26 2.39 -1.89 -11.50
CA GLU A 26 1.77 -1.53 -12.78
C GLU A 26 2.82 -1.34 -13.88
N ALA A 27 3.92 -0.63 -13.59
CA ALA A 27 5.02 -0.47 -14.53
C ALA A 27 5.71 -1.81 -14.89
N MET A 28 5.79 -2.75 -13.95
CA MET A 28 6.38 -4.08 -14.17
C MET A 28 5.47 -5.03 -14.96
N LEU A 29 4.15 -4.84 -14.89
CA LEU A 29 3.14 -5.73 -15.48
C LEU A 29 2.62 -5.25 -16.84
N ASP A 30 3.36 -4.40 -17.55
CA ASP A 30 2.97 -3.74 -18.80
C ASP A 30 1.94 -4.53 -19.63
N LYS A 31 0.77 -3.92 -19.86
CA LYS A 31 -0.39 -4.44 -20.61
C LYS A 31 -1.19 -5.57 -19.96
N LYS A 32 -0.97 -5.95 -18.70
CA LYS A 32 -1.83 -6.89 -17.94
C LYS A 32 -2.94 -6.19 -17.16
N GLU A 33 -3.73 -5.40 -17.88
CA GLU A 33 -4.79 -4.56 -17.32
C GLU A 33 -5.82 -5.35 -16.48
N ASP A 34 -6.12 -6.59 -16.90
CA ASP A 34 -7.07 -7.47 -16.22
C ASP A 34 -6.67 -7.79 -14.77
N LEU A 35 -5.35 -7.87 -14.51
CA LEU A 35 -4.79 -8.14 -13.19
C LEU A 35 -4.73 -6.88 -12.32
N LEU A 36 -4.57 -5.71 -12.95
CA LEU A 36 -4.39 -4.42 -12.28
C LEU A 36 -5.72 -3.76 -11.92
N LYS A 37 -6.74 -3.95 -12.76
CA LYS A 37 -8.07 -3.35 -12.62
C LYS A 37 -8.69 -3.48 -11.22
N PRO A 38 -8.78 -4.68 -10.59
CA PRO A 38 -9.39 -4.80 -9.26
C PRO A 38 -8.62 -4.02 -8.17
N ILE A 39 -7.30 -3.95 -8.27
CA ILE A 39 -6.48 -3.18 -7.33
C ILE A 39 -6.66 -1.68 -7.58
N ARG A 40 -6.72 -1.26 -8.85
CA ARG A 40 -6.95 0.15 -9.22
C ARG A 40 -8.32 0.65 -8.75
N GLU A 41 -9.36 -0.18 -8.84
CA GLU A 41 -10.70 0.14 -8.35
C GLU A 41 -10.71 0.33 -6.82
N ASN A 42 -10.02 -0.52 -6.06
CA ASN A 42 -9.88 -0.34 -4.62
C ASN A 42 -9.08 0.91 -4.25
N MET A 43 -8.00 1.22 -4.99
CA MET A 43 -7.22 2.43 -4.79
C MET A 43 -8.05 3.70 -5.05
N LYS A 44 -8.91 3.66 -6.08
CA LYS A 44 -9.86 4.74 -6.36
C LYS A 44 -10.87 4.90 -5.22
N LEU A 45 -11.41 3.80 -4.69
CA LEU A 45 -12.33 3.82 -3.56
C LEU A 45 -11.68 4.42 -2.30
N LEU A 46 -10.42 4.09 -2.01
CA LEU A 46 -9.67 4.64 -0.88
C LEU A 46 -9.48 6.16 -0.99
N ARG A 47 -9.04 6.65 -2.17
CA ARG A 47 -8.74 8.08 -2.40
C ARG A 47 -9.98 8.94 -2.58
N GLU A 48 -10.97 8.47 -3.34
CA GLU A 48 -12.14 9.30 -3.69
C GLU A 48 -13.31 9.09 -2.72
N GLY A 49 -13.44 7.90 -2.12
CA GLY A 49 -14.60 7.51 -1.32
C GLY A 49 -14.48 7.82 0.17
N TYR A 50 -13.28 7.77 0.73
CA TYR A 50 -13.09 7.81 2.19
C TYR A 50 -12.22 8.98 2.68
N GLU A 51 -11.26 9.43 1.88
CA GLU A 51 -10.36 10.56 2.18
C GLU A 51 -11.12 11.85 2.58
N PRO A 52 -12.20 12.26 1.87
CA PRO A 52 -12.94 13.48 2.23
C PRO A 52 -13.75 13.39 3.53
N ILE A 53 -13.92 12.19 4.10
CA ILE A 53 -14.88 11.92 5.18
C ILE A 53 -14.19 11.79 6.54
N MET A 54 -12.91 11.42 6.58
CA MET A 54 -12.19 11.16 7.84
C MET A 54 -11.96 12.40 8.71
N ASP A 55 -12.12 13.60 8.15
CA ASP A 55 -11.90 14.86 8.86
C ASP A 55 -13.13 15.33 9.67
N ARG A 56 -14.28 14.63 9.62
CA ARG A 56 -15.51 15.04 10.34
C ARG A 56 -16.26 13.88 11.04
N ASP A 57 -16.10 13.81 12.37
CA ASP A 57 -17.06 13.29 13.38
C ASP A 57 -17.20 11.76 13.63
N ILE A 58 -17.83 11.35 14.75
CA ILE A 58 -17.93 10.00 15.34
C ILE A 58 -18.56 8.94 14.41
N THR A 59 -19.35 9.34 13.41
CA THR A 59 -19.84 8.47 12.32
C THR A 59 -18.71 7.91 11.44
N VAL A 60 -17.49 8.44 11.59
CA VAL A 60 -16.25 8.01 10.94
C VAL A 60 -15.77 6.66 11.42
N MET A 61 -16.11 6.16 12.61
CA MET A 61 -15.52 4.90 13.12
C MET A 61 -15.86 3.68 12.24
N ALA A 62 -17.11 3.54 11.81
CA ALA A 62 -17.52 2.47 10.89
C ALA A 62 -16.95 2.64 9.48
N LYS A 63 -16.84 3.89 8.99
CA LYS A 63 -16.23 4.20 7.69
C LYS A 63 -14.70 4.02 7.70
N ARG A 64 -14.08 4.27 8.85
CA ARG A 64 -12.66 4.03 9.09
C ARG A 64 -12.37 2.54 9.13
N LEU A 65 -13.22 1.74 9.78
CA LEU A 65 -13.10 0.29 9.72
C LEU A 65 -13.24 -0.21 8.28
N ALA A 66 -14.21 0.31 7.52
CA ALA A 66 -14.36 -0.02 6.10
C ALA A 66 -13.14 0.41 5.27
N TYR A 67 -12.57 1.58 5.54
CA TYR A 67 -11.33 2.00 4.90
C TYR A 67 -10.15 1.09 5.23
N GLU A 68 -9.96 0.77 6.51
CA GLU A 68 -8.90 -0.12 6.97
C GLU A 68 -9.05 -1.51 6.33
N GLN A 69 -10.28 -2.02 6.23
CA GLN A 69 -10.58 -3.27 5.53
C GLN A 69 -10.22 -3.21 4.05
N VAL A 70 -10.67 -2.18 3.32
CA VAL A 70 -10.35 -2.01 1.90
C VAL A 70 -8.84 -1.87 1.70
N LEU A 71 -8.15 -1.20 2.61
CA LEU A 71 -6.70 -1.04 2.58
C LEU A 71 -5.96 -2.37 2.76
N ASP A 72 -6.44 -3.20 3.68
CA ASP A 72 -5.87 -4.53 3.94
C ASP A 72 -6.18 -5.52 2.80
N ASP A 73 -7.38 -5.43 2.21
CA ASP A 73 -7.76 -6.21 1.03
C ASP A 73 -6.90 -5.83 -0.19
N THR A 74 -6.70 -4.53 -0.41
CA THR A 74 -5.84 -4.00 -1.47
C THR A 74 -4.41 -4.46 -1.30
N ARG A 75 -3.87 -4.37 -0.07
CA ARG A 75 -2.54 -4.88 0.27
C ARG A 75 -2.41 -6.37 -0.03
N THR A 76 -3.41 -7.16 0.38
CA THR A 76 -3.41 -8.62 0.18
C THR A 76 -3.46 -8.98 -1.30
N ALA A 77 -4.30 -8.30 -2.08
CA ALA A 77 -4.38 -8.49 -3.53
C ALA A 77 -3.04 -8.15 -4.21
N LEU A 78 -2.41 -7.06 -3.79
CA LEU A 78 -1.11 -6.63 -4.33
C LEU A 78 0.00 -7.63 -4.01
N ILE A 79 0.08 -8.13 -2.77
CA ILE A 79 1.07 -9.16 -2.39
C ILE A 79 0.87 -10.43 -3.22
N LYS A 80 -0.39 -10.90 -3.37
CA LYS A 80 -0.70 -12.08 -4.18
C LYS A 80 -0.30 -11.89 -5.64
N LEU A 81 -0.53 -10.70 -6.19
CA LEU A 81 -0.17 -10.38 -7.57
C LEU A 81 1.37 -10.35 -7.75
N ILE A 82 2.08 -9.70 -6.82
CA ILE A 82 3.54 -9.64 -6.80
C ILE A 82 4.15 -11.05 -6.76
N ASP A 83 3.63 -11.91 -5.89
CA ASP A 83 4.09 -13.29 -5.72
C ASP A 83 3.80 -14.14 -6.95
N LYS A 84 2.54 -14.11 -7.43
CA LYS A 84 2.10 -14.86 -8.61
C LYS A 84 2.89 -14.52 -9.87
N GLU A 85 3.18 -13.24 -10.07
CA GLU A 85 3.91 -12.74 -11.24
C GLU A 85 5.43 -12.71 -11.01
N ASN A 86 5.89 -13.19 -9.84
CA ASN A 86 7.30 -13.24 -9.44
C ASN A 86 8.04 -11.91 -9.65
N LEU A 87 7.37 -10.79 -9.32
CA LEU A 87 7.86 -9.43 -9.59
C LEU A 87 9.00 -9.02 -8.67
N VAL A 88 9.19 -9.75 -7.57
CA VAL A 88 10.37 -9.60 -6.74
C VAL A 88 11.47 -10.47 -7.31
N SER A 89 12.40 -9.85 -8.05
CA SER A 89 13.66 -10.50 -8.36
C SER A 89 14.29 -11.01 -7.07
N THR A 90 14.58 -12.30 -7.01
CA THR A 90 15.33 -12.93 -5.91
C THR A 90 16.70 -12.26 -5.71
N SER A 91 17.25 -11.62 -6.75
CA SER A 91 18.48 -10.84 -6.63
C SER A 91 18.29 -9.58 -5.79
N ASN A 92 17.15 -8.89 -5.90
CA ASN A 92 16.88 -7.67 -5.12
C ASN A 92 16.74 -7.97 -3.63
N LEU A 93 16.14 -9.12 -3.28
CA LEU A 93 16.09 -9.61 -1.88
C LEU A 93 17.47 -9.96 -1.32
N MET A 94 18.34 -10.55 -2.14
CA MET A 94 19.72 -10.87 -1.77
C MET A 94 20.58 -9.61 -1.62
N THR A 95 20.38 -8.59 -2.46
CA THR A 95 21.03 -7.28 -2.33
C THR A 95 20.64 -6.60 -1.02
N VAL A 96 19.34 -6.57 -0.67
CA VAL A 96 18.89 -5.98 0.61
C VAL A 96 19.44 -6.73 1.83
N LYS A 97 19.57 -8.07 1.76
CA LYS A 97 20.24 -8.85 2.81
C LYS A 97 21.74 -8.57 2.89
N ALA A 98 22.43 -8.43 1.76
CA ALA A 98 23.86 -8.11 1.72
C ALA A 98 24.15 -6.69 2.24
N THR A 99 23.31 -5.71 1.92
CA THR A 99 23.51 -4.32 2.35
C THR A 99 23.25 -4.11 3.84
N LYS A 100 22.43 -4.95 4.49
CA LYS A 100 22.13 -4.78 5.93
C LYS A 100 23.19 -5.36 6.88
N TRP A 101 24.09 -6.23 6.42
CA TRP A 101 25.08 -6.91 7.27
C TRP A 101 26.54 -6.68 6.83
N GLY A 102 26.79 -5.79 5.87
CA GLY A 102 28.11 -5.62 5.27
C GLY A 102 28.95 -4.42 5.74
N ASN A 103 28.52 -3.61 6.71
CA ASN A 103 29.29 -2.45 7.18
C ASN A 103 29.14 -2.24 8.70
N ASN A 104 29.67 -3.17 9.50
CA ASN A 104 29.89 -2.91 10.93
C ASN A 104 31.09 -3.71 11.50
N ASP A 105 32.06 -4.05 10.65
CA ASP A 105 33.36 -4.55 11.10
C ASP A 105 34.44 -3.91 10.22
N GLU A 106 34.74 -2.63 10.50
CA GLU A 106 36.07 -2.02 10.41
C GLU A 106 36.11 -0.72 11.23
#